data_AF-A0A4C1T249-F1
#
_entry.id   AF-A0A4C1T249-F1
#
_cell.length_a   1.000
_cell.length_b   1.000
_cell.length_c   1.000
_cell.angle_alpha   90.00
_cell.angle_beta   90.00
_cell.angle_gamma   90.00
#
_symmetry.space_group_name_H-M   'P 1'
#
loop_
_entity.id
_entity.type
_entity.pdbx_description
1 polymer ?
#
loop_
_entity_poly.entity_id
_entity_poly.type
_entity_poly.pdbx_seq_one_letter_code
_entity_poly.pdbx_strand_id
1 'polypeptide(L)'
;MAKCGFQGSSTVNINIDPANAHYKCGHLAMTYTGLCILLILGDDLSRVNRKALIEGVKALQTPEGNFSATLSGCESDMRFVYCAACISYILNDWSGFNVNKATDYILKSISYDNGIAQCPELESHGGTTFCALATLSLTGQLDKLSKDQREGLKRWLVFRQIDGFQGRPNKPVDTCYSFWVGASLKMLDTLQLSNYVQNRQYVFETQDSVVGGFSKWPDTCTDPMHTYLGLAGLSLIGKQMVVYQSPFTVRSTKFFKAKVAMCPLLLKERSNHQHRDILFTHLLYGYGTVAVRMRYGYGMFAYSTVAVRHGYSTDTVRVRYRLRTIRYNFGTVR
;
A
#
# COMPACT_ATOMS: atom_id res chain seq x y z
N MET A 1 -4.09 10.10 28.09
CA MET A 1 -3.74 9.29 26.90
C MET A 1 -3.68 10.18 25.68
N ALA A 2 -2.67 10.03 24.82
CA ALA A 2 -2.53 10.85 23.61
C ALA A 2 -3.55 10.43 22.55
N LYS A 3 -4.52 11.31 22.26
CA LYS A 3 -5.52 11.15 21.20
C LYS A 3 -4.91 11.56 19.85
N CYS A 4 -3.87 10.87 19.39
CA CYS A 4 -3.10 11.28 18.21
C CYS A 4 -3.22 10.29 17.06
N GLY A 5 -3.14 10.80 15.84
CA GLY A 5 -3.37 10.05 14.61
C GLY A 5 -4.18 10.88 13.61
N PHE A 6 -4.25 10.39 12.38
CA PHE A 6 -5.16 10.94 11.39
C PHE A 6 -6.57 10.43 11.69
N GLN A 7 -7.55 11.33 11.64
CA GLN A 7 -8.95 11.03 11.95
C GLN A 7 -9.63 10.26 10.82
N GLY A 8 -10.69 9.53 11.16
CA GLY A 8 -11.54 8.79 10.21
C GLY A 8 -12.27 9.66 9.18
N SER A 9 -12.61 10.90 9.55
CA SER A 9 -13.42 11.80 8.73
C SER A 9 -13.19 13.26 9.13
N SER A 10 -13.35 14.19 8.19
CA SER A 10 -13.38 15.62 8.51
C SER A 10 -14.64 16.05 9.26
N THR A 11 -15.69 15.22 9.29
CA THR A 11 -16.94 15.52 10.02
C THR A 11 -16.76 15.61 11.53
N VAL A 12 -15.66 15.06 12.09
CA VAL A 12 -15.32 15.19 13.52
C VAL A 12 -14.49 16.45 13.83
N ASN A 13 -14.14 17.26 12.83
CA ASN A 13 -13.49 18.58 13.01
C ASN A 13 -14.51 19.69 13.31
N ILE A 14 -15.48 19.41 14.17
CA ILE A 14 -16.40 20.40 14.72
C ILE A 14 -15.89 20.90 16.09
N ASN A 15 -16.39 22.04 16.56
CA ASN A 15 -16.16 22.45 17.94
C ASN A 15 -16.95 21.50 18.84
N ILE A 16 -16.22 20.61 19.51
CA ILE A 16 -16.80 19.59 20.38
C ILE A 16 -16.62 20.08 21.82
N ASP A 17 -17.71 20.05 22.59
CA ASP A 17 -17.72 20.27 24.03
C ASP A 17 -16.63 19.41 24.71
N PRO A 18 -15.90 19.91 25.72
CA PRO A 18 -15.00 19.09 26.54
C PRO A 18 -15.54 17.70 26.92
N ALA A 19 -16.83 17.57 27.23
CA ALA A 19 -17.49 16.30 27.57
C ALA A 19 -17.46 15.27 26.42
N ASN A 20 -17.35 15.73 25.18
CA ASN A 20 -17.36 14.93 23.96
C ASN A 20 -15.97 14.86 23.28
N ALA A 21 -14.94 15.42 23.91
CA ALA A 21 -13.60 15.49 23.34
C ALA A 21 -12.96 14.11 23.09
N HIS A 22 -13.51 13.01 23.64
CA HIS A 22 -13.07 11.64 23.35
C HIS A 22 -13.38 11.18 21.93
N TYR A 23 -14.33 11.79 21.23
CA TYR A 23 -14.60 11.48 19.82
C TYR A 23 -13.56 12.06 18.85
N LYS A 24 -12.72 13.01 19.30
CA LYS A 24 -11.55 13.47 18.53
C LYS A 24 -10.39 12.51 18.77
N CYS A 25 -10.40 11.37 18.08
CA CYS A 25 -9.29 10.42 18.12
C CYS A 25 -8.83 10.02 16.71
N GLY A 26 -7.59 9.53 16.63
CA GLY A 26 -7.05 8.98 15.40
C GLY A 26 -7.63 7.60 15.08
N HIS A 27 -7.55 7.20 13.82
CA HIS A 27 -7.88 5.87 13.35
C HIS A 27 -6.62 5.23 12.75
N LEU A 28 -6.29 3.98 13.10
CA LEU A 28 -5.04 3.33 12.65
C LEU A 28 -4.91 3.27 11.13
N ALA A 29 -5.95 2.82 10.42
CA ALA A 29 -5.91 2.75 8.96
C ALA A 29 -5.69 4.13 8.31
N MET A 30 -6.28 5.19 8.85
CA MET A 30 -6.09 6.55 8.35
C MET A 30 -4.71 7.09 8.68
N THR A 31 -4.18 6.72 9.85
CA THR A 31 -2.82 7.11 10.24
C THR A 31 -1.78 6.44 9.35
N TYR A 32 -1.93 5.14 9.09
CA TYR A 32 -1.09 4.41 8.15
C TYR A 32 -1.15 5.03 6.75
N THR A 33 -2.33 5.18 6.18
CA THR A 33 -2.48 5.71 4.82
C THR A 33 -2.07 7.18 4.70
N GLY A 34 -2.35 8.00 5.72
CA GLY A 34 -1.91 9.39 5.80
C GLY A 34 -0.39 9.54 5.77
N LEU A 35 0.33 8.71 6.54
CA LEU A 35 1.79 8.67 6.50
C LEU A 35 2.31 8.23 5.12
N CYS A 36 1.70 7.21 4.52
CA CYS A 36 2.06 6.77 3.17
C CYS A 36 1.85 7.88 2.13
N ILE A 37 0.74 8.61 2.19
CA ILE A 37 0.46 9.73 1.29
C ILE A 37 1.52 10.82 1.43
N LEU A 38 1.89 11.20 2.66
CA LEU A 38 2.95 12.19 2.91
C LEU A 38 4.28 11.77 2.26
N LEU A 39 4.70 10.51 2.45
CA LEU A 39 5.92 9.97 1.84
C LEU A 39 5.84 9.87 0.31
N ILE A 40 4.67 9.52 -0.24
CA ILE A 40 4.44 9.49 -1.69
C ILE A 40 4.59 10.90 -2.27
N LEU A 41 4.09 11.92 -1.59
CA LEU A 41 4.21 13.33 -1.97
C LEU A 41 5.61 13.92 -1.70
N GLY A 42 6.49 13.20 -1.00
CA GLY A 42 7.88 13.62 -0.75
C GLY A 42 8.07 14.48 0.49
N ASP A 43 7.10 14.50 1.42
CA ASP A 43 7.24 15.12 2.73
C ASP A 43 8.27 14.34 3.58
N ASP A 44 8.98 15.03 4.47
CA ASP A 44 10.02 14.47 5.33
C ASP A 44 9.49 14.00 6.71
N LEU A 45 8.18 14.14 6.93
CA LEU A 45 7.48 13.85 8.18
C LEU A 45 7.97 14.67 9.38
N SER A 46 8.70 15.77 9.18
CA SER A 46 9.21 16.64 10.26
C SER A 46 8.09 17.27 11.09
N ARG A 47 6.94 17.52 10.46
CA ARG A 47 5.73 18.09 11.09
C ARG A 47 4.86 17.04 11.78
N VAL A 48 5.16 15.76 11.61
CA VAL A 48 4.41 14.69 12.26
C VAL A 48 4.88 14.53 13.70
N ASN A 49 3.93 14.58 14.65
CA ASN A 49 4.23 14.30 16.05
C ASN A 49 4.46 12.79 16.27
N ARG A 50 5.68 12.32 15.99
CA ARG A 50 6.07 10.91 16.05
C ARG A 50 5.77 10.27 17.40
N LYS A 51 6.16 10.92 18.49
CA LYS A 51 5.93 10.43 19.86
C LYS A 51 4.45 10.21 20.12
N ALA A 52 3.60 11.18 19.74
CA ALA A 52 2.18 11.06 19.97
C ALA A 52 1.54 9.94 19.12
N LEU A 53 2.00 9.70 17.88
CA LEU A 53 1.55 8.56 17.07
C LEU A 53 1.93 7.23 17.71
N ILE A 54 3.15 7.09 18.21
CA ILE A 54 3.62 5.85 18.84
C ILE A 54 2.88 5.56 20.15
N GLU A 55 2.62 6.57 20.97
CA GLU A 55 1.75 6.44 22.14
C GLU A 55 0.31 6.06 21.76
N GLY A 56 -0.19 6.57 20.62
CA GLY A 56 -1.47 6.18 20.05
C GLY A 56 -1.52 4.71 19.65
N VAL A 57 -0.49 4.22 18.94
CA VAL A 57 -0.34 2.79 18.58
C VAL A 57 -0.32 1.94 19.85
N LYS A 58 0.47 2.33 20.86
CA LYS A 58 0.58 1.62 22.14
C LYS A 58 -0.76 1.48 22.86
N ALA A 59 -1.55 2.55 22.87
CA ALA A 59 -2.84 2.57 23.54
C ALA A 59 -3.91 1.73 22.84
N LEU A 60 -3.69 1.33 21.58
CA LEU A 60 -4.63 0.55 20.77
C LEU A 60 -4.31 -0.95 20.76
N GLN A 61 -3.16 -1.38 21.27
CA GLN A 61 -2.87 -2.81 21.39
C GLN A 61 -3.64 -3.43 22.55
N THR A 62 -4.33 -4.54 22.29
CA THR A 62 -5.11 -5.27 23.27
C THR A 62 -4.24 -6.23 24.09
N PRO A 63 -4.77 -6.78 25.22
CA PRO A 63 -4.10 -7.85 25.95
C PRO A 63 -3.77 -9.08 25.10
N GLU A 64 -4.63 -9.40 24.12
CA GLU A 64 -4.53 -10.54 23.20
C GLU A 64 -3.44 -10.36 22.14
N GLY A 65 -2.97 -9.12 21.94
CA GLY A 65 -1.90 -8.79 21.00
C GLY A 65 -2.36 -8.22 19.65
N ASN A 66 -3.66 -8.20 19.39
CA ASN A 66 -4.23 -7.47 18.26
C ASN A 66 -4.42 -5.99 18.57
N PHE A 67 -4.99 -5.23 17.62
CA PHE A 67 -5.17 -3.79 17.76
C PHE A 67 -6.60 -3.38 17.45
N SER A 68 -7.14 -2.44 18.22
CA SER A 68 -8.39 -1.74 17.90
C SER A 68 -8.14 -0.60 16.92
N ALA A 69 -9.13 -0.25 16.11
CA ALA A 69 -8.99 0.83 15.13
C ALA A 69 -8.83 2.23 15.77
N THR A 70 -9.57 2.47 16.87
CA THR A 70 -9.70 3.78 17.55
C THR A 70 -9.80 3.60 19.07
N LEU A 71 -9.51 4.66 19.82
CA LEU A 71 -9.63 4.67 21.29
C LEU A 71 -11.08 4.71 21.77
N SER A 72 -12.01 5.14 20.92
CA SER A 72 -13.43 5.23 21.26
C SER A 72 -14.14 3.86 21.22
N GLY A 73 -13.42 2.79 20.92
CA GLY A 73 -13.96 1.45 20.72
C GLY A 73 -14.26 1.18 19.25
N CYS A 74 -13.86 0.00 18.77
CA CYS A 74 -14.07 -0.54 17.44
C CYS A 74 -13.77 -2.05 17.48
N GLU A 75 -13.94 -2.75 16.36
CA GLU A 75 -13.40 -4.10 16.22
C GLU A 75 -11.86 -4.11 16.34
N SER A 76 -11.34 -5.27 16.75
CA SER A 76 -9.91 -5.53 16.90
C SER A 76 -9.53 -6.78 16.13
N ASP A 77 -8.68 -6.66 15.11
CA ASP A 77 -8.33 -7.78 14.25
C ASP A 77 -7.03 -7.58 13.46
N MET A 78 -6.68 -8.58 12.64
CA MET A 78 -5.45 -8.65 11.85
C MET A 78 -5.20 -7.43 10.96
N ARG A 79 -6.23 -6.71 10.49
CA ARG A 79 -6.07 -5.52 9.64
C ARG A 79 -5.35 -4.41 10.41
N PHE A 80 -5.68 -4.24 11.69
CA PHE A 80 -5.10 -3.21 12.52
C PHE A 80 -3.74 -3.61 13.08
N VAL A 81 -3.46 -4.90 13.23
CA VAL A 81 -2.10 -5.40 13.46
C VAL A 81 -1.16 -4.93 12.35
N TYR A 82 -1.57 -5.13 11.08
CA TYR A 82 -0.79 -4.67 9.93
C TYR A 82 -0.67 -3.14 9.88
N CYS A 83 -1.75 -2.39 10.12
CA CYS A 83 -1.69 -0.92 10.13
C CYS A 83 -0.72 -0.40 11.19
N ALA A 84 -0.79 -0.94 12.42
CA ALA A 84 0.10 -0.57 13.52
C ALA A 84 1.57 -0.89 13.20
N ALA A 85 1.84 -2.07 12.63
CA ALA A 85 3.20 -2.45 12.22
C ALA A 85 3.76 -1.54 11.12
N CYS A 86 2.94 -1.15 10.13
CA CYS A 86 3.34 -0.19 9.10
C CYS A 86 3.65 1.19 9.67
N ILE A 87 2.85 1.69 10.62
CA ILE A 87 3.10 2.98 11.29
C ILE A 87 4.44 2.92 12.04
N SER A 88 4.65 1.89 12.87
CA SER A 88 5.91 1.69 13.59
C SER A 88 7.11 1.58 12.65
N TYR A 89 6.98 0.85 11.54
CA TYR A 89 8.03 0.73 10.54
C TYR A 89 8.35 2.08 9.87
N ILE A 90 7.35 2.83 9.41
CA ILE A 90 7.53 4.14 8.76
C ILE A 90 8.19 5.14 9.70
N LEU A 91 7.79 5.15 10.98
CA LEU A 91 8.35 6.03 11.98
C LEU A 91 9.70 5.55 12.53
N ASN A 92 10.08 4.31 12.19
CA ASN A 92 11.25 3.60 12.70
C ASN A 92 11.26 3.55 14.25
N ASP A 93 10.10 3.28 14.84
CA ASP A 93 9.91 3.21 16.29
C ASP A 93 8.87 2.12 16.64
N TRP A 94 9.33 1.10 17.35
CA TRP A 94 8.53 -0.05 17.79
C TRP A 94 8.19 -0.02 19.28
N SER A 95 8.54 1.04 20.01
CA SER A 95 8.31 1.16 21.46
C SER A 95 6.82 1.15 21.85
N GLY A 96 5.93 1.44 20.92
CA GLY A 96 4.48 1.34 21.06
C GLY A 96 3.86 0.03 20.54
N PHE A 97 4.65 -0.94 20.10
CA PHE A 97 4.16 -2.19 19.51
C PHE A 97 4.80 -3.39 20.21
N ASN A 98 4.02 -4.14 20.99
CA ASN A 98 4.50 -5.39 21.57
C ASN A 98 4.57 -6.48 20.49
N VAL A 99 5.76 -6.65 19.93
CA VAL A 99 6.04 -7.60 18.83
C VAL A 99 5.73 -9.04 19.21
N ASN A 100 6.06 -9.45 20.43
CA ASN A 100 5.87 -10.84 20.86
C ASN A 100 4.37 -11.18 20.94
N LYS A 101 3.56 -10.33 21.59
CA LYS A 101 2.12 -10.55 21.66
C LYS A 101 1.44 -10.54 20.29
N ALA A 102 1.82 -9.62 19.41
CA ALA A 102 1.28 -9.59 18.05
C ALA A 102 1.66 -10.85 17.25
N THR A 103 2.88 -11.35 17.45
CA THR A 103 3.35 -12.60 16.84
C THR A 103 2.54 -13.79 17.36
N ASP A 104 2.33 -13.89 18.68
CA ASP A 104 1.50 -14.94 19.27
C ASP A 104 0.06 -14.90 18.75
N TYR A 105 -0.52 -13.70 18.61
CA TYR A 105 -1.85 -13.52 18.03
C TYR A 105 -1.92 -14.00 16.57
N ILE A 106 -0.90 -13.68 15.77
CA ILE A 106 -0.79 -14.15 14.38
C ILE A 106 -0.73 -15.66 14.31
N LEU A 107 0.13 -16.29 15.13
CA LEU A 107 0.29 -17.75 15.14
C LEU A 107 -1.00 -18.46 15.58
N LYS A 108 -1.72 -17.91 16.58
CA LYS A 108 -3.03 -18.41 17.01
C LYS A 108 -4.14 -18.22 15.97
N SER A 109 -3.94 -17.33 14.99
CA SER A 109 -4.89 -17.05 13.92
C SER A 109 -4.70 -17.94 12.69
N ILE A 110 -3.72 -18.86 12.70
CA ILE A 110 -3.59 -19.90 11.67
C ILE A 110 -4.74 -20.90 11.87
N SER A 111 -5.59 -21.04 10.85
CA SER A 111 -6.75 -21.93 10.88
C SER A 111 -6.37 -23.37 10.54
N TYR A 112 -7.31 -24.31 10.71
CA TYR A 112 -7.10 -25.73 10.43
C TYR A 112 -6.72 -26.02 8.96
N ASP A 113 -7.12 -25.14 8.05
CA ASP A 113 -6.81 -25.25 6.62
C ASP A 113 -5.44 -24.65 6.25
N ASN A 114 -4.69 -24.16 7.24
CA ASN A 114 -3.37 -23.52 7.16
C ASN A 114 -3.36 -22.07 6.64
N GLY A 115 -4.50 -21.49 6.25
CA GLY A 115 -4.57 -20.05 6.00
C GLY A 115 -4.66 -19.26 7.31
N ILE A 116 -4.44 -17.94 7.27
CA ILE A 116 -4.56 -17.08 8.46
C ILE A 116 -5.86 -16.30 8.42
N ALA A 117 -6.61 -16.39 9.52
CA ALA A 117 -7.91 -15.78 9.70
C ALA A 117 -7.84 -14.34 10.25
N GLN A 118 -8.99 -13.68 10.33
CA GLN A 118 -9.10 -12.32 10.88
C GLN A 118 -8.81 -12.26 12.38
N CYS A 119 -9.27 -13.28 13.10
CA CYS A 119 -9.02 -13.55 14.51
C CYS A 119 -8.81 -15.08 14.70
N PRO A 120 -8.28 -15.53 15.85
CA PRO A 120 -8.24 -16.95 16.19
C PRO A 120 -9.59 -17.63 16.00
N GLU A 121 -9.56 -18.89 15.55
CA GLU A 121 -10.75 -19.75 15.36
C GLU A 121 -11.73 -19.31 14.25
N LEU A 122 -11.41 -18.26 13.48
CA LEU A 122 -12.22 -17.84 12.34
C LEU A 122 -11.76 -18.49 11.01
N GLU A 123 -12.55 -18.26 9.97
CA GLU A 123 -12.23 -18.67 8.61
C GLU A 123 -10.97 -17.94 8.09
N SER A 124 -10.05 -18.69 7.48
CA SER A 124 -8.87 -18.13 6.84
C SER A 124 -9.24 -17.25 5.63
N HIS A 125 -8.46 -16.19 5.38
CA HIS A 125 -8.76 -15.25 4.30
C HIS A 125 -7.49 -14.66 3.68
N GLY A 126 -7.48 -14.41 2.37
CA GLY A 126 -6.29 -13.98 1.63
C GLY A 126 -5.78 -12.61 2.10
N GLY A 127 -6.70 -11.67 2.36
CA GLY A 127 -6.36 -10.35 2.90
C GLY A 127 -5.78 -10.39 4.31
N THR A 128 -6.29 -11.24 5.21
CA THR A 128 -5.78 -11.36 6.58
C THR A 128 -4.47 -12.13 6.61
N THR A 129 -4.32 -13.12 5.73
CA THR A 129 -3.05 -13.83 5.50
C THR A 129 -1.96 -12.87 5.04
N PHE A 130 -2.27 -11.96 4.11
CA PHE A 130 -1.35 -10.88 3.76
C PHE A 130 -0.99 -10.02 4.97
N CYS A 131 -1.98 -9.53 5.72
CA CYS A 131 -1.76 -8.65 6.87
C CYS A 131 -0.82 -9.30 7.90
N ALA A 132 -1.04 -10.58 8.19
CA ALA A 132 -0.23 -11.36 9.12
C ALA A 132 1.19 -11.58 8.62
N LEU A 133 1.37 -12.09 7.40
CA LEU A 133 2.69 -12.35 6.82
C LEU A 133 3.51 -11.05 6.66
N ALA A 134 2.85 -9.97 6.22
CA ALA A 134 3.49 -8.67 6.11
C ALA A 134 3.91 -8.15 7.48
N THR A 135 3.08 -8.30 8.51
CA THR A 135 3.45 -7.94 9.89
C THR A 135 4.67 -8.72 10.36
N LEU A 136 4.65 -10.06 10.26
CA LEU A 136 5.77 -10.91 10.67
C LEU A 136 7.06 -10.51 9.93
N SER A 137 6.95 -10.16 8.66
CA SER A 137 8.12 -9.80 7.88
C SER A 137 8.63 -8.39 8.22
N LEU A 138 7.76 -7.44 8.55
CA LEU A 138 8.14 -6.11 9.03
C LEU A 138 8.80 -6.14 10.40
N THR A 139 8.36 -7.06 11.28
CA THR A 139 8.94 -7.27 12.61
C THR A 139 10.12 -8.23 12.63
N GLY A 140 10.44 -8.86 11.49
CA GLY A 140 11.54 -9.84 11.40
C GLY A 140 11.26 -11.17 12.10
N GLN A 141 9.99 -11.56 12.22
CA GLN A 141 9.49 -12.75 12.93
C GLN A 141 8.95 -13.83 11.99
N LEU A 142 9.26 -13.79 10.68
CA LEU A 142 8.81 -14.84 9.74
C LEU A 142 9.35 -16.22 10.12
N ASP A 143 10.52 -16.31 10.74
CA ASP A 143 11.16 -17.52 11.27
C ASP A 143 10.38 -18.19 12.41
N LYS A 144 9.43 -17.48 13.03
CA LYS A 144 8.53 -18.04 14.05
C LYS A 144 7.47 -18.98 13.49
N LEU A 145 7.21 -18.93 12.19
CA LEU A 145 6.38 -19.94 11.51
C LEU A 145 7.16 -21.26 11.48
N SER A 146 6.57 -22.32 12.03
CA SER A 146 7.13 -23.65 11.91
C SER A 146 7.25 -24.06 10.44
N LYS A 147 8.11 -25.05 10.16
CA LYS A 147 8.25 -25.58 8.79
C LYS A 147 6.90 -26.03 8.23
N ASP A 148 6.12 -26.75 9.02
CA ASP A 148 4.80 -27.26 8.60
C ASP A 148 3.79 -26.14 8.38
N GLN A 149 3.75 -25.13 9.25
CA GLN A 149 2.90 -23.95 9.07
C GLN A 149 3.26 -23.20 7.79
N ARG A 150 4.56 -23.02 7.52
CA ARG A 150 5.05 -22.35 6.32
C ARG A 150 4.66 -23.11 5.05
N GLU A 151 4.86 -24.41 5.01
CA GLU A 151 4.48 -25.22 3.83
C GLU A 151 2.95 -25.31 3.67
N GLY A 152 2.21 -25.40 4.78
CA GLY A 152 0.75 -25.33 4.78
C GLY A 152 0.23 -24.00 4.21
N LEU A 153 0.82 -22.87 4.62
CA LEU A 153 0.51 -21.53 4.12
C LEU A 153 0.79 -21.40 2.61
N LYS A 154 1.96 -21.87 2.17
CA LYS A 154 2.32 -21.89 0.74
C LYS A 154 1.28 -22.66 -0.07
N ARG A 155 0.93 -23.87 0.37
CA ARG A 155 -0.11 -24.69 -0.27
C ARG A 155 -1.44 -23.93 -0.31
N TRP A 156 -1.90 -23.41 0.83
CA TRP A 156 -3.18 -22.70 0.92
C TRP A 156 -3.24 -21.50 -0.05
N LEU A 157 -2.17 -20.71 -0.13
CA LEU A 157 -2.06 -19.54 -1.01
C LEU A 157 -2.03 -19.92 -2.49
N VAL A 158 -1.28 -20.95 -2.89
CA VAL A 158 -1.26 -21.42 -4.29
C VAL A 158 -2.65 -21.89 -4.71
N PHE A 159 -3.39 -22.57 -3.84
CA PHE A 159 -4.77 -23.02 -4.06
C PHE A 159 -5.81 -21.88 -4.07
N ARG A 160 -5.38 -20.62 -4.01
CA ARG A 160 -6.25 -19.46 -4.27
C ARG A 160 -6.30 -19.09 -5.74
N GLN A 161 -5.37 -19.57 -6.56
CA GLN A 161 -5.43 -19.30 -7.99
C GLN A 161 -6.45 -20.19 -8.67
N ILE A 162 -7.33 -19.59 -9.45
CA ILE A 162 -8.23 -20.27 -10.39
C ILE A 162 -7.83 -19.82 -11.80
N ASP A 163 -8.21 -18.59 -12.17
CA ASP A 163 -7.74 -17.82 -13.32
C ASP A 163 -6.97 -16.58 -12.79
N GLY A 164 -7.67 -15.72 -12.04
CA GLY A 164 -7.14 -14.82 -11.03
C GLY A 164 -7.06 -15.48 -9.66
N PHE A 165 -7.15 -14.69 -8.60
CA PHE A 165 -7.11 -15.19 -7.22
C PHE A 165 -8.44 -14.98 -6.50
N GLN A 166 -8.87 -15.97 -5.71
CA GLN A 166 -9.98 -15.86 -4.77
C GLN A 166 -9.47 -15.62 -3.34
N GLY A 167 -10.27 -14.97 -2.51
CA GLY A 167 -9.88 -14.68 -1.12
C GLY A 167 -10.00 -15.86 -0.17
N ARG A 168 -10.87 -16.82 -0.48
CA ARG A 168 -11.26 -17.96 0.36
C ARG A 168 -11.68 -19.13 -0.53
N PRO A 169 -11.67 -20.40 -0.04
CA PRO A 169 -12.08 -21.53 -0.86
C PRO A 169 -13.52 -21.37 -1.33
N ASN A 170 -13.81 -21.81 -2.56
CA ASN A 170 -15.16 -21.81 -3.14
C ASN A 170 -15.82 -20.42 -3.22
N LYS A 171 -15.02 -19.36 -3.40
CA LYS A 171 -15.51 -18.00 -3.65
C LYS A 171 -15.09 -17.55 -5.05
N PRO A 172 -15.86 -16.67 -5.70
CA PRO A 172 -15.41 -16.10 -6.96
C PRO A 172 -14.07 -15.37 -6.78
N VAL A 173 -13.25 -15.42 -7.82
CA VAL A 173 -12.04 -14.61 -7.94
C VAL A 173 -12.34 -13.12 -7.85
N ASP A 174 -11.36 -12.33 -7.48
CA ASP A 174 -11.47 -10.87 -7.36
C ASP A 174 -10.10 -10.24 -7.61
N THR A 175 -10.05 -9.22 -8.47
CA THR A 175 -8.84 -8.50 -8.88
C THR A 175 -7.90 -8.17 -7.71
N CYS A 176 -8.44 -7.77 -6.56
CA CYS A 176 -7.61 -7.32 -5.44
C CYS A 176 -6.73 -8.43 -4.85
N TYR A 177 -7.13 -9.71 -4.96
CA TYR A 177 -6.33 -10.84 -4.47
C TYR A 177 -5.10 -11.11 -5.32
N SER A 178 -5.03 -10.59 -6.55
CA SER A 178 -3.80 -10.56 -7.33
C SER A 178 -2.65 -9.89 -6.58
N PHE A 179 -2.97 -8.89 -5.74
CA PHE A 179 -2.02 -8.32 -4.79
C PHE A 179 -2.01 -9.07 -3.45
N TRP A 180 -3.16 -9.25 -2.78
CA TRP A 180 -3.16 -9.81 -1.42
C TRP A 180 -2.53 -11.20 -1.34
N VAL A 181 -2.95 -12.11 -2.23
CA VAL A 181 -2.38 -13.47 -2.31
C VAL A 181 -1.02 -13.44 -2.99
N GLY A 182 -0.87 -12.70 -4.08
CA GLY A 182 0.40 -12.61 -4.81
C GLY A 182 1.56 -12.10 -3.95
N ALA A 183 1.34 -11.05 -3.16
CA ALA A 183 2.36 -10.51 -2.26
C ALA A 183 2.64 -11.46 -1.10
N SER A 184 1.64 -12.20 -0.62
CA SER A 184 1.82 -13.26 0.38
C SER A 184 2.71 -14.39 -0.14
N LEU A 185 2.45 -14.85 -1.37
CA LEU A 185 3.30 -15.83 -2.05
C LEU A 185 4.73 -15.30 -2.24
N LYS A 186 4.89 -14.02 -2.60
CA LYS A 186 6.21 -13.38 -2.75
C LYS A 186 6.97 -13.32 -1.42
N MET A 187 6.31 -12.99 -0.31
CA MET A 187 6.93 -12.99 1.04
C MET A 187 7.39 -14.38 1.49
N LEU A 188 6.75 -15.45 0.99
CA LEU A 188 7.13 -16.84 1.24
C LEU A 188 8.06 -17.42 0.16
N ASP A 189 8.54 -16.60 -0.77
CA ASP A 189 9.40 -17.00 -1.90
C ASP A 189 8.80 -18.14 -2.74
N THR A 190 7.49 -18.06 -3.00
CA THR A 190 6.70 -19.11 -3.66
C THR A 190 5.81 -18.56 -4.79
N LEU A 191 5.94 -17.27 -5.13
CA LEU A 191 5.18 -16.65 -6.21
C LEU A 191 5.38 -17.36 -7.55
N GLN A 192 6.56 -17.89 -7.83
CA GLN A 192 6.91 -18.66 -9.03
C GLN A 192 6.07 -19.92 -9.28
N LEU A 193 5.33 -20.40 -8.27
CA LEU A 193 4.41 -21.53 -8.44
C LEU A 193 3.04 -21.11 -8.99
N SER A 194 2.76 -19.79 -9.09
CA SER A 194 1.52 -19.29 -9.67
C SER A 194 1.62 -19.09 -11.18
N ASN A 195 0.49 -19.20 -11.86
CA ASN A 195 0.39 -18.96 -13.30
C ASN A 195 0.28 -17.44 -13.58
N TYR A 196 1.41 -16.83 -13.96
CA TYR A 196 1.46 -15.38 -14.22
C TYR A 196 0.60 -14.95 -15.42
N VAL A 197 0.50 -15.80 -16.44
CA VAL A 197 -0.23 -15.51 -17.68
C VAL A 197 -1.72 -15.40 -17.39
N GLN A 198 -2.30 -16.41 -16.71
CA GLN A 198 -3.71 -16.42 -16.36
C GLN A 198 -4.07 -15.27 -15.41
N ASN A 199 -3.26 -15.04 -14.39
CA ASN A 199 -3.50 -13.93 -13.46
C ASN A 199 -3.47 -12.57 -14.17
N ARG A 200 -2.48 -12.36 -15.06
CA ARG A 200 -2.40 -11.13 -15.87
C ARG A 200 -3.64 -10.97 -16.74
N GLN A 201 -4.04 -12.05 -17.42
CA GLN A 201 -5.20 -12.04 -18.31
C GLN A 201 -6.47 -11.66 -17.55
N TYR A 202 -6.74 -12.31 -16.41
CA TYR A 202 -7.87 -11.99 -15.54
C TYR A 202 -7.87 -10.53 -15.08
N VAL A 203 -6.73 -9.98 -14.64
CA VAL A 203 -6.67 -8.56 -14.22
C VAL A 203 -6.98 -7.63 -15.40
N PHE A 204 -6.54 -7.93 -16.62
CA PHE A 204 -6.89 -7.09 -17.78
C PHE A 204 -8.36 -7.23 -18.22
N GLU A 205 -9.01 -8.35 -17.94
CA GLU A 205 -10.45 -8.53 -18.17
C GLU A 205 -11.31 -7.66 -17.25
N THR A 206 -10.77 -7.22 -16.10
CA THR A 206 -11.47 -6.28 -15.20
C THR A 206 -11.14 -4.81 -15.49
N GLN A 207 -10.40 -4.53 -16.57
CA GLN A 207 -10.10 -3.17 -16.98
C GLN A 207 -11.28 -2.54 -17.72
N ASP A 208 -11.69 -1.35 -17.32
CA ASP A 208 -12.65 -0.56 -18.10
C ASP A 208 -11.92 0.21 -19.21
N SER A 209 -12.29 -0.05 -20.46
CA SER A 209 -11.68 0.58 -21.63
C SER A 209 -12.13 2.02 -21.90
N VAL A 210 -13.24 2.44 -21.28
CA VAL A 210 -13.86 3.75 -21.50
C VAL A 210 -13.42 4.75 -20.43
N VAL A 211 -13.59 4.42 -19.15
CA VAL A 211 -13.23 5.31 -18.03
C VAL A 211 -11.83 5.03 -17.48
N GLY A 212 -11.25 3.87 -17.78
CA GLY A 212 -9.99 3.43 -17.21
C GLY A 212 -10.14 2.91 -15.77
N GLY A 213 -9.08 2.31 -15.25
CA GLY A 213 -9.09 1.66 -13.94
C GLY A 213 -9.49 0.19 -14.02
N PHE A 214 -9.52 -0.46 -12.86
CA PHE A 214 -9.86 -1.87 -12.71
C PHE A 214 -11.00 -2.02 -11.69
N SER A 215 -11.84 -3.02 -11.91
CA SER A 215 -12.95 -3.39 -11.04
C SER A 215 -12.67 -4.74 -10.35
N LYS A 216 -13.62 -5.17 -9.53
CA LYS A 216 -13.58 -6.47 -8.87
C LYS A 216 -13.67 -7.63 -9.86
N TRP A 217 -14.60 -7.51 -10.81
CA TRP A 217 -14.99 -8.54 -11.78
C TRP A 217 -15.15 -7.92 -13.17
N PRO A 218 -15.01 -8.69 -14.26
CA PRO A 218 -15.34 -8.22 -15.60
C PRO A 218 -16.74 -7.61 -15.64
N ASP A 219 -16.91 -6.57 -16.46
CA ASP A 219 -18.19 -5.88 -16.67
C ASP A 219 -18.83 -5.29 -15.39
N THR A 220 -18.01 -4.93 -14.40
CA THR A 220 -18.45 -4.21 -13.19
C THR A 220 -17.76 -2.86 -13.04
N CYS A 221 -18.37 -1.97 -12.23
CA CYS A 221 -17.88 -0.62 -12.02
C CYS A 221 -16.46 -0.61 -11.43
N THR A 222 -15.58 0.19 -12.02
CA THR A 222 -14.22 0.40 -11.51
C THR A 222 -14.22 1.22 -10.23
N ASP A 223 -13.24 0.97 -9.36
CA ASP A 223 -13.03 1.79 -8.17
C ASP A 223 -11.53 1.99 -7.88
N PRO A 224 -11.17 2.99 -7.05
CA PRO A 224 -9.78 3.27 -6.73
C PRO A 224 -9.04 2.11 -6.05
N MET A 225 -9.73 1.28 -5.26
CA MET A 225 -9.11 0.18 -4.52
C MET A 225 -8.68 -0.94 -5.47
N HIS A 226 -9.59 -1.44 -6.30
CA HIS A 226 -9.27 -2.49 -7.27
C HIS A 226 -8.33 -1.98 -8.35
N THR A 227 -8.42 -0.71 -8.75
CA THR A 227 -7.44 -0.09 -9.64
C THR A 227 -6.03 -0.15 -9.06
N TYR A 228 -5.86 0.30 -7.81
CA TYR A 228 -4.56 0.27 -7.15
C TYR A 228 -4.05 -1.16 -6.95
N LEU A 229 -4.89 -2.07 -6.44
CA LEU A 229 -4.48 -3.43 -6.11
C LEU A 229 -4.29 -4.31 -7.36
N GLY A 230 -5.02 -4.07 -8.44
CA GLY A 230 -4.79 -4.71 -9.74
C GLY A 230 -3.43 -4.32 -10.31
N LEU A 231 -3.12 -3.01 -10.33
CA LEU A 231 -1.79 -2.51 -10.74
C LEU A 231 -0.67 -3.03 -9.83
N ALA A 232 -0.88 -3.09 -8.52
CA ALA A 232 0.09 -3.62 -7.57
C ALA A 232 0.30 -5.14 -7.81
N GLY A 233 -0.75 -5.90 -8.06
CA GLY A 233 -0.68 -7.33 -8.41
C GLY A 233 0.10 -7.56 -9.71
N LEU A 234 -0.17 -6.80 -10.76
CA LEU A 234 0.59 -6.83 -12.01
C LEU A 234 2.08 -6.48 -11.81
N SER A 235 2.39 -5.60 -10.85
CA SER A 235 3.78 -5.24 -10.55
C SER A 235 4.60 -6.39 -9.95
N LEU A 236 3.95 -7.35 -9.28
CA LEU A 236 4.63 -8.49 -8.62
C LEU A 236 5.20 -9.49 -9.62
N ILE A 237 4.54 -9.69 -10.76
CA ILE A 237 4.94 -10.67 -11.79
C ILE A 237 5.95 -10.10 -12.82
N GLY A 238 6.40 -8.85 -12.63
CA GLY A 238 7.53 -8.26 -13.34
C GLY A 238 7.31 -7.93 -14.83
N LYS A 239 8.36 -7.38 -15.46
CA LYS A 239 8.36 -6.92 -16.86
C LYS A 239 8.28 -8.05 -17.90
N GLN A 240 8.45 -9.30 -17.52
CA GLN A 240 8.57 -10.42 -18.47
C GLN A 240 7.31 -10.66 -19.31
N MET A 241 6.18 -10.01 -19.01
CA MET A 241 4.92 -10.18 -19.74
C MET A 241 4.20 -8.87 -20.13
N VAL A 242 4.87 -7.70 -20.10
CA VAL A 242 4.28 -6.42 -20.60
C VAL A 242 4.50 -6.27 -22.11
N VAL A 243 4.33 -7.36 -22.86
CA VAL A 243 4.35 -7.37 -24.33
C VAL A 243 2.93 -7.59 -24.84
N TYR A 244 2.06 -6.61 -24.58
CA TYR A 244 0.91 -6.40 -25.46
C TYR A 244 0.75 -4.90 -25.64
N GLN A 245 1.22 -4.42 -26.79
CA GLN A 245 1.08 -3.03 -27.21
C GLN A 245 -0.35 -2.82 -27.69
N SER A 246 -1.21 -2.30 -26.81
CA SER A 246 -2.34 -1.48 -27.26
C SER A 246 -1.85 -0.05 -27.40
N PRO A 247 -2.16 0.66 -28.50
CA PRO A 247 -1.73 2.05 -28.71
C PRO A 247 -2.30 3.06 -27.69
N PHE A 248 -3.22 2.62 -26.81
CA PHE A 248 -3.82 3.45 -25.76
C PHE A 248 -3.22 3.23 -24.37
N THR A 249 -2.27 2.31 -24.20
CA THR A 249 -1.63 2.11 -22.90
C THR A 249 -0.63 3.24 -22.63
N VAL A 250 -1.03 4.17 -21.75
CA VAL A 250 -0.18 5.22 -21.18
C VAL A 250 1.21 4.66 -20.91
N ARG A 251 2.26 5.33 -21.41
CA ARG A 251 3.68 5.08 -21.09
C ARG A 251 3.93 5.27 -19.58
N SER A 252 3.38 4.36 -18.76
CA SER A 252 3.37 4.43 -17.31
C SER A 252 4.64 3.85 -16.70
N THR A 253 5.55 3.27 -17.49
CA THR A 253 6.77 2.60 -17.01
C THR A 253 7.70 3.50 -16.18
N LYS A 254 7.61 4.84 -16.32
CA LYS A 254 8.32 5.79 -15.44
C LYS A 254 7.58 6.07 -14.12
N PHE A 255 6.25 6.08 -14.12
CA PHE A 255 5.43 6.12 -12.90
C PHE A 255 5.47 4.77 -12.14
N PHE A 256 5.57 3.65 -12.87
CA PHE A 256 5.66 2.29 -12.34
C PHE A 256 6.93 2.04 -11.53
N LYS A 257 8.00 2.80 -11.79
CA LYS A 257 9.24 2.76 -10.98
C LYS A 257 9.14 3.58 -9.69
N ALA A 258 8.17 4.48 -9.59
CA ALA A 258 7.97 5.35 -8.44
C ALA A 258 6.86 4.78 -7.54
N LYS A 259 7.26 4.15 -6.43
CA LYS A 259 6.48 4.15 -5.18
C LYS A 259 5.16 3.34 -5.11
N VAL A 260 4.95 2.28 -5.91
CA VAL A 260 3.82 1.33 -5.65
C VAL A 260 4.12 0.35 -4.48
N ALA A 261 5.31 0.41 -3.89
CA ALA A 261 5.68 -0.40 -2.74
C ALA A 261 5.16 0.19 -1.41
N MET A 262 3.86 0.04 -1.12
CA MET A 262 3.32 0.24 0.24
C MET A 262 3.57 -0.97 1.17
N CYS A 263 4.22 -2.01 0.68
CA CYS A 263 4.80 -3.05 1.53
C CYS A 263 6.31 -2.74 1.68
N PRO A 264 6.79 -2.32 2.85
CA PRO A 264 8.21 -2.01 3.05
C PRO A 264 9.17 -3.18 2.77
N LEU A 265 8.64 -4.39 2.62
CA LEU A 265 9.38 -5.59 2.20
C LEU A 265 9.84 -5.52 0.74
N LEU A 266 9.08 -4.86 -0.13
CA LEU A 266 9.51 -4.56 -1.50
C LEU A 266 10.54 -3.42 -1.56
N LEU A 267 10.77 -2.70 -0.45
CA LEU A 267 11.86 -1.75 -0.32
C LEU A 267 13.17 -2.44 0.13
N LYS A 268 13.08 -3.57 0.84
CA LYS A 268 14.22 -4.31 1.40
C LYS A 268 15.07 -5.00 0.32
N GLU A 269 14.49 -5.39 -0.83
CA GLU A 269 15.24 -5.91 -2.00
C GLU A 269 16.26 -4.88 -2.57
N ARG A 270 16.27 -3.62 -2.10
CA ARG A 270 17.26 -2.61 -2.53
C ARG A 270 18.29 -2.21 -1.47
N SER A 271 18.22 -2.73 -0.24
CA SER A 271 19.11 -2.31 0.85
C SER A 271 19.94 -3.49 1.38
N ASN A 272 20.87 -3.98 0.57
CA ASN A 272 22.05 -4.63 1.14
C ASN A 272 23.06 -3.54 1.54
N HIS A 273 23.73 -3.81 2.66
CA HIS A 273 24.50 -2.89 3.49
C HIS A 273 25.54 -2.00 2.77
N GLN A 274 25.79 -0.86 3.42
CA GLN A 274 26.84 0.15 3.16
C GLN A 274 26.63 0.99 1.90
N HIS A 275 25.77 2.00 2.02
CA HIS A 275 25.86 3.35 1.42
C HIS A 275 24.45 3.96 1.49
N ARG A 276 24.19 4.80 2.50
CA ARG A 276 23.01 5.67 2.54
C ARG A 276 23.26 6.90 1.66
N ASP A 277 23.60 6.64 0.41
CA ASP A 277 23.60 7.66 -0.63
C ASP A 277 22.30 7.49 -1.41
N ILE A 278 21.45 8.52 -1.37
CA ILE A 278 20.35 8.69 -2.32
C ILE A 278 21.03 8.96 -3.67
N LEU A 279 21.52 7.90 -4.31
CA LEU A 279 22.21 7.99 -5.58
C LEU A 279 21.17 8.33 -6.65
N PHE A 280 21.19 9.58 -7.13
CA PHE A 280 20.74 9.91 -8.48
C PHE A 280 21.68 9.17 -9.45
N THR A 281 21.38 7.91 -9.77
CA THR A 281 22.20 7.15 -10.71
C THR A 281 21.97 7.69 -12.11
N HIS A 282 22.91 8.53 -12.57
CA HIS A 282 23.25 8.65 -13.97
C HIS A 282 23.56 7.27 -14.53
N LEU A 283 22.76 6.79 -15.48
CA LEU A 283 23.16 5.77 -16.43
C LEU A 283 23.14 6.41 -17.82
N LEU A 284 24.31 6.88 -18.23
CA LEU A 284 24.66 7.05 -19.64
C LEU A 284 24.67 5.65 -20.27
N TYR A 285 23.83 5.41 -21.27
CA TYR A 285 24.18 4.72 -22.53
C TYR A 285 22.99 4.79 -23.51
N GLY A 286 23.26 5.38 -24.68
CA GLY A 286 22.59 5.11 -25.96
C GLY A 286 21.14 5.59 -26.14
N TYR A 287 20.98 6.72 -26.84
CA TYR A 287 19.77 7.21 -27.52
C TYR A 287 18.66 7.86 -26.67
N GLY A 288 18.69 9.20 -26.63
CA GLY A 288 17.50 10.04 -26.46
C GLY A 288 17.25 10.57 -25.05
N THR A 289 17.75 11.77 -24.75
CA THR A 289 17.48 12.50 -23.51
C THR A 289 16.09 13.14 -23.54
N VAL A 290 15.20 12.80 -22.61
CA VAL A 290 13.98 13.57 -22.33
C VAL A 290 14.21 14.39 -21.07
N ALA A 291 14.48 15.69 -21.24
CA ALA A 291 14.61 16.64 -20.15
C ALA A 291 13.25 17.25 -19.82
N VAL A 292 12.70 16.95 -18.64
CA VAL A 292 11.54 17.67 -18.10
C VAL A 292 12.09 18.79 -17.21
N ARG A 293 12.05 20.03 -17.71
CA ARG A 293 12.43 21.22 -16.93
C ARG A 293 11.17 21.94 -16.49
N MET A 294 10.77 21.76 -15.23
CA MET A 294 9.76 22.63 -14.62
C MET A 294 10.44 23.95 -14.27
N ARG A 295 10.00 25.06 -14.90
CA ARG A 295 10.33 26.42 -14.45
C ARG A 295 9.11 26.99 -13.76
N TYR A 296 9.23 27.34 -12.48
CA TYR A 296 8.27 28.21 -11.81
C TYR A 296 8.49 29.62 -12.32
N GLY A 297 7.54 30.16 -13.07
CA GLY A 297 7.48 31.58 -13.43
C GLY A 297 6.58 32.30 -12.43
N TYR A 298 6.93 33.54 -12.07
CA TYR A 298 6.05 34.42 -11.30
C TYR A 298 4.78 34.70 -12.12
N GLY A 299 3.66 34.08 -11.74
CA GLY A 299 2.37 34.17 -12.42
C GLY A 299 1.57 32.88 -12.32
N MET A 300 0.25 32.98 -12.26
CA MET A 300 -0.73 31.92 -11.89
C MET A 300 -0.87 30.76 -12.93
N PHE A 301 0.21 30.37 -13.61
CA PHE A 301 0.24 29.35 -14.64
C PHE A 301 1.52 28.50 -14.52
N ALA A 302 1.38 27.18 -14.57
CA ALA A 302 2.48 26.26 -14.80
C ALA A 302 2.51 25.82 -16.26
N TYR A 303 3.68 25.78 -16.86
CA TYR A 303 3.90 25.31 -18.23
C TYR A 303 4.70 24.02 -18.21
N SER A 304 4.24 23.01 -18.92
CA SER A 304 5.10 21.89 -19.33
C SER A 304 5.34 22.01 -20.82
N THR A 305 6.62 21.94 -21.23
CA THR A 305 7.01 21.90 -22.64
C THR A 305 7.58 20.53 -22.91
N VAL A 306 6.94 19.80 -23.82
CA VAL A 306 7.45 18.52 -24.31
C VAL A 306 7.98 18.79 -25.72
N ALA A 307 9.30 18.68 -25.89
CA ALA A 307 9.92 18.68 -27.21
C ALA A 307 10.14 17.23 -27.63
N VAL A 308 9.59 16.85 -28.78
CA VAL A 308 9.79 15.54 -29.39
C VAL A 308 10.61 15.76 -30.66
N ARG A 309 11.77 15.10 -30.75
CA ARG A 309 12.66 15.20 -31.90
C ARG A 309 12.45 13.98 -32.80
N HIS A 310 12.03 14.21 -34.05
CA HIS A 310 11.95 13.18 -35.08
C HIS A 310 13.03 13.48 -36.12
N GLY A 311 14.17 12.77 -36.06
CA GLY A 311 15.32 13.07 -36.91
C GLY A 311 15.82 14.51 -36.73
N TYR A 312 15.96 15.26 -37.83
CA TYR A 312 16.43 16.64 -37.83
C TYR A 312 15.35 17.69 -37.50
N SER A 313 14.08 17.29 -37.33
CA SER A 313 12.98 18.20 -36.95
C SER A 313 12.63 18.09 -35.46
N THR A 314 12.23 19.21 -34.87
CA THR A 314 11.84 19.31 -33.46
C THR A 314 10.42 19.86 -33.35
N ASP A 315 9.48 19.05 -32.89
CA ASP A 315 8.11 19.50 -32.62
C ASP A 315 7.95 19.77 -31.12
N THR A 316 7.43 20.95 -30.78
CA THR A 316 7.18 21.36 -29.39
C THR A 316 5.70 21.44 -29.09
N VAL A 317 5.26 20.66 -28.11
CA VAL A 317 3.90 20.74 -27.55
C VAL A 317 3.97 21.43 -26.19
N ARG A 318 3.25 22.55 -26.04
CA ARG A 318 3.10 23.27 -24.77
C ARG A 318 1.74 22.95 -24.16
N VAL A 319 1.75 22.36 -22.96
CA VAL A 319 0.53 22.14 -22.18
C VAL A 319 0.47 23.18 -21.06
N ARG A 320 -0.60 23.97 -21.04
CA ARG A 320 -0.84 25.05 -20.08
C ARG A 320 -1.78 24.57 -18.99
N TYR A 321 -1.33 24.63 -17.73
CA TYR A 321 -2.17 24.31 -16.56
C TYR A 321 -2.62 25.60 -15.87
N ARG A 322 -3.92 25.70 -15.56
CA ARG A 322 -4.50 26.77 -14.73
C ARG A 322 -4.61 26.24 -13.29
N LEU A 323 -3.79 26.76 -12.40
CA LEU A 323 -3.87 26.43 -10.98
C LEU A 323 -5.03 27.21 -10.35
N ARG A 324 -6.03 26.53 -9.77
CA ARG A 324 -7.01 27.19 -8.89
C ARG A 324 -6.43 27.23 -7.48
N THR A 325 -6.17 28.42 -6.98
CA THR A 325 -5.73 28.65 -5.60
C THR A 325 -6.91 28.45 -4.65
N ILE A 326 -6.86 27.43 -3.78
CA ILE A 326 -7.72 27.35 -2.60
C ILE A 326 -7.00 28.12 -1.49
N ARG A 327 -7.50 29.32 -1.14
CA ARG A 327 -7.00 30.08 0.02
C ARG A 327 -7.68 29.53 1.28
N TYR A 328 -6.91 28.96 2.20
CA TYR A 328 -7.33 28.79 3.59
C TYR A 328 -6.94 30.06 4.37
N ASN A 329 -7.94 30.78 4.89
CA ASN A 329 -7.73 31.86 5.84
C ASN A 329 -7.43 31.24 7.22
N PHE A 330 -6.17 31.29 7.66
CA PHE A 330 -5.83 31.06 9.06
C PHE A 330 -5.85 32.41 9.77
N GLY A 331 -6.89 32.65 10.58
CA GLY A 331 -6.91 33.75 11.53
C GLY A 331 -5.93 33.48 12.67
N THR A 332 -4.98 34.39 12.87
CA THR A 332 -4.14 34.47 14.07
C THR A 332 -4.98 34.87 15.28
N VAL A 333 -4.88 34.13 16.38
CA VAL A 333 -5.20 34.64 17.72
C VAL A 333 -4.03 34.31 18.64
N ARG A 334 -3.61 35.33 19.38
CA ARG A 334 -2.51 35.36 20.35
C ARG A 334 -2.71 34.41 21.53
#